data_AF-R5LKY5-F1
#
_entry.id   AF-R5LKY5-F1
#
_cell.length_a   1.000
_cell.length_b   1.000
_cell.length_c   1.000
_cell.angle_alpha   90.00
_cell.angle_beta   90.00
_cell.angle_gamma   90.00
#
_symmetry.space_group_name_H-M   'P 1'
#
loop_
_entity.id
_entity.type
_entity.pdbx_description
1 polymer ?
#
loop_
_entity_poly.entity_id
_entity_poly.type
_entity_poly.pdbx_seq_one_letter_code
_entity_poly.pdbx_strand_id
1 'polypeptide(L)'
;MDNEITVQEELESAAAEIPADAVEESETEAASGEGSQAEELQQLRAEIMELRLKLALLTGGAAPERLCEGVKLAAGIMSADGTEPDDAAAEVLREYPHLRLVRRSVPQFSAESRGASDGFAAIRSIFARK
;
A
#
# COMPACT_ATOMS: atom_id res chain seq x y z
N MET A 1 24.66 73.51 46.21
CA MET A 1 24.60 72.12 46.69
C MET A 1 23.68 71.43 45.72
N ASP A 2 24.22 70.53 44.90
CA ASP A 2 23.56 69.34 44.33
C ASP A 2 24.37 68.84 43.11
N ASN A 3 25.27 67.92 43.45
CA ASN A 3 25.76 66.72 42.76
C ASN A 3 26.27 66.78 41.31
N GLU A 4 27.59 66.59 41.21
CA GLU A 4 28.27 65.85 40.14
C GLU A 4 27.72 64.42 40.03
N ILE A 5 27.41 63.97 38.81
CA ILE A 5 27.57 62.58 38.38
C ILE A 5 28.25 62.63 37.02
N THR A 6 29.50 62.16 37.00
CA THR A 6 30.34 61.87 35.84
C THR A 6 29.95 60.52 35.20
N VAL A 7 30.60 60.21 34.07
CA VAL A 7 30.79 58.89 33.42
C VAL A 7 30.04 58.78 32.08
N GLN A 8 30.72 59.12 30.98
CA GLN A 8 31.31 58.22 29.94
C GLN A 8 30.22 57.73 28.97
N GLU A 9 30.40 57.68 27.66
CA GLU A 9 31.55 57.21 26.91
C GLU A 9 31.41 57.67 25.45
N GLU A 10 32.54 57.63 24.77
CA GLU A 10 32.79 58.09 23.41
C GLU A 10 31.99 57.29 22.36
N LEU A 11 31.76 57.88 21.19
CA LEU A 11 32.34 57.43 19.92
C LEU A 11 31.61 58.08 18.74
N GLU A 12 32.31 59.03 18.14
CA GLU A 12 32.17 59.40 16.74
C GLU A 12 32.36 58.16 15.85
N SER A 13 31.51 57.99 14.83
CA SER A 13 31.93 57.45 13.54
C SER A 13 30.85 57.70 12.48
N ALA A 14 31.08 58.74 11.70
CA ALA A 14 30.56 58.85 10.35
C ALA A 14 31.12 57.70 9.49
N ALA A 15 30.31 57.09 8.62
CA ALA A 15 30.66 56.83 7.21
C ALA A 15 29.65 55.91 6.48
N ALA A 16 29.35 56.32 5.26
CA ALA A 16 29.12 55.50 4.06
C ALA A 16 27.72 54.88 3.82
N GLU A 17 26.90 55.71 3.16
CA GLU A 17 25.96 55.37 2.09
C GLU A 17 26.55 54.35 1.07
N ILE A 18 25.77 53.30 0.72
CA ILE A 18 26.03 52.41 -0.43
C ILE A 18 24.76 52.39 -1.29
N PRO A 19 24.86 52.66 -2.61
CA PRO A 19 23.72 52.91 -3.49
C PRO A 19 22.95 51.64 -3.85
N ALA A 20 21.65 51.80 -4.02
CA ALA A 20 20.72 50.80 -4.52
C ALA A 20 20.81 50.72 -6.06
N ASP A 21 21.57 49.78 -6.62
CA ASP A 21 21.23 49.16 -7.90
C ASP A 21 22.17 47.97 -8.21
N ALA A 22 21.67 47.02 -9.00
CA ALA A 22 22.32 45.79 -9.48
C ALA A 22 22.25 44.55 -8.56
N VAL A 23 21.03 44.04 -8.37
CA VAL A 23 20.83 42.58 -8.33
C VAL A 23 20.06 42.22 -9.59
N GLU A 24 20.77 41.84 -10.65
CA GLU A 24 20.15 41.05 -11.71
C GLU A 24 19.81 39.67 -11.13
N GLU A 25 18.57 39.48 -10.71
CA GLU A 25 17.99 38.14 -10.54
C GLU A 25 17.79 37.52 -11.92
N SER A 26 18.87 36.98 -12.47
CA SER A 26 18.77 35.96 -13.52
C SER A 26 18.27 34.65 -12.90
N GLU A 27 17.00 34.60 -12.53
CA GLU A 27 16.29 33.33 -12.33
C GLU A 27 15.50 33.00 -13.60
N THR A 28 16.24 32.73 -14.67
CA THR A 28 15.70 31.98 -15.80
C THR A 28 15.40 30.56 -15.34
N GLU A 29 14.09 30.28 -15.27
CA GLU A 29 13.49 29.04 -15.72
C GLU A 29 13.96 27.74 -15.04
N ALA A 30 13.23 27.33 -14.02
CA ALA A 30 13.00 25.91 -13.75
C ALA A 30 11.50 25.63 -13.85
N ALA A 31 10.97 25.63 -15.08
CA ALA A 31 9.73 24.94 -15.42
C ALA A 31 9.95 23.42 -15.30
N SER A 32 10.15 22.93 -14.08
CA SER A 32 10.35 21.52 -13.79
C SER A 32 8.98 20.86 -13.60
N GLY A 33 8.44 20.30 -14.68
CA GLY A 33 7.75 19.00 -14.61
C GLY A 33 6.29 18.94 -14.14
N GLU A 34 5.43 19.92 -14.47
CA GLU A 34 3.97 19.77 -14.21
C GLU A 34 3.36 18.52 -14.89
N GLY A 35 3.91 18.09 -16.03
CA GLY A 35 3.50 16.83 -16.68
C GLY A 35 3.89 15.58 -15.88
N SER A 36 5.04 15.58 -15.20
CA SER A 36 5.56 14.40 -14.50
C SER A 36 4.77 14.07 -13.24
N GLN A 37 4.35 15.10 -12.48
CA GLN A 37 3.60 14.89 -11.24
C GLN A 37 2.15 14.47 -11.50
N ALA A 38 1.52 15.02 -12.54
CA ALA A 38 0.16 14.64 -12.93
C ALA A 38 0.09 13.18 -13.40
N GLU A 39 1.07 12.75 -14.19
CA GLU A 39 1.21 11.35 -14.63
C GLU A 39 1.46 10.41 -13.45
N GLU A 40 2.36 10.77 -12.52
CA GLU A 40 2.62 9.99 -11.32
C GLU A 40 1.38 9.86 -10.43
N LEU A 41 0.63 10.95 -10.24
CA LEU A 41 -0.64 10.92 -9.51
C LEU A 41 -1.68 10.03 -10.18
N GLN A 42 -1.77 10.06 -11.51
CA GLN A 42 -2.69 9.19 -12.25
C GLN A 42 -2.29 7.73 -12.11
N GLN A 43 -0.99 7.43 -12.17
CA GLN A 43 -0.45 6.09 -11.96
C GLN A 43 -0.75 5.58 -10.55
N LEU A 44 -0.50 6.39 -9.52
CA LEU A 44 -0.79 6.03 -8.13
C LEU A 44 -2.29 5.79 -7.91
N ARG A 45 -3.17 6.60 -8.52
CA ARG A 45 -4.62 6.40 -8.46
C ARG A 45 -5.03 5.06 -9.07
N ALA A 46 -4.46 4.70 -10.22
CA ALA A 46 -4.71 3.41 -10.87
C ALA A 46 -4.21 2.24 -10.01
N GLU A 47 -3.01 2.35 -9.43
CA GLU A 47 -2.44 1.31 -8.57
C GLU A 47 -3.26 1.12 -7.28
N ILE A 48 -3.67 2.22 -6.63
CA ILE A 48 -4.56 2.16 -5.45
C ILE A 48 -5.87 1.46 -5.80
N MET A 49 -6.44 1.74 -6.97
CA MET A 49 -7.66 1.10 -7.43
C MET A 49 -7.48 -0.42 -7.61
N GLU A 50 -6.39 -0.81 -8.29
CA GLU A 50 -6.05 -2.21 -8.48
C GLU A 50 -5.85 -2.94 -7.14
N LEU A 51 -5.14 -2.31 -6.19
CA LEU A 51 -4.91 -2.87 -4.86
C LEU A 51 -6.20 -3.02 -4.06
N ARG A 52 -7.13 -2.06 -4.15
CA ARG A 52 -8.46 -2.15 -3.52
C ARG A 52 -9.25 -3.32 -4.08
N LEU A 53 -9.27 -3.50 -5.40
CA LEU A 53 -9.92 -4.66 -6.03
C LEU A 53 -9.29 -5.99 -5.59
N LYS A 54 -7.96 -6.07 -5.58
CA LYS A 54 -7.24 -7.27 -5.10
C LYS A 54 -7.60 -7.59 -3.66
N LEU A 55 -7.64 -6.58 -2.79
CA LEU A 55 -8.01 -6.75 -1.39
C LEU A 55 -9.44 -7.28 -1.25
N ALA A 56 -10.42 -6.64 -1.91
CA ALA A 56 -11.83 -7.02 -1.87
C ALA A 56 -12.07 -8.45 -2.38
N LEU A 57 -11.37 -8.85 -3.45
CA LEU A 57 -11.44 -10.21 -3.98
C LEU A 57 -10.86 -11.23 -2.99
N LEU A 58 -9.70 -10.97 -2.40
CA LEU A 58 -9.08 -11.87 -1.42
C LEU A 58 -9.92 -12.01 -0.16
N THR A 59 -10.45 -10.91 0.37
CA THR A 59 -11.33 -10.93 1.56
C THR A 59 -12.66 -11.62 1.25
N GLY A 60 -13.17 -11.48 0.03
CA GLY A 60 -14.32 -12.22 -0.49
C GLY A 60 -14.07 -13.71 -0.75
N GLY A 61 -12.82 -14.18 -0.64
CA GLY A 61 -12.45 -15.59 -0.76
C GLY A 61 -12.04 -16.02 -2.17
N ALA A 62 -11.57 -15.11 -3.01
CA ALA A 62 -10.92 -15.44 -4.27
C ALA A 62 -9.67 -16.31 -4.04
N ALA A 63 -9.41 -17.24 -4.94
CA ALA A 63 -8.17 -17.99 -5.01
C ALA A 63 -7.03 -17.04 -5.44
N PRO A 64 -5.89 -16.99 -4.72
CA PRO A 64 -4.77 -16.11 -5.07
C PRO A 64 -4.28 -16.29 -6.52
N GLU A 65 -4.34 -17.52 -7.04
CA GLU A 65 -3.90 -17.86 -8.40
C GLU A 65 -4.83 -17.30 -9.48
N ARG A 66 -6.06 -16.91 -9.10
CA ARG A 66 -7.10 -16.36 -9.98
C ARG A 66 -7.30 -14.86 -9.81
N LEU A 67 -6.50 -14.22 -8.96
CA LEU A 67 -6.69 -12.82 -8.59
C LEU A 67 -6.60 -11.87 -9.79
N CYS A 68 -5.66 -12.09 -10.70
CA CYS A 68 -5.50 -11.25 -11.90
C CYS A 68 -6.74 -11.30 -12.82
N GLU A 69 -7.36 -12.47 -12.94
CA GLU A 69 -8.60 -12.65 -13.72
C GLU A 69 -9.76 -11.92 -13.03
N GLY A 70 -9.92 -12.09 -11.72
CA GLY A 70 -10.95 -11.39 -10.94
C GLY A 70 -10.82 -9.86 -11.01
N VAL A 71 -9.60 -9.32 -10.96
CA VAL A 71 -9.36 -7.87 -11.06
C VAL A 71 -9.79 -7.32 -12.41
N LYS A 72 -9.49 -8.02 -13.51
CA LYS A 72 -9.90 -7.60 -14.86
C LYS A 72 -11.42 -7.58 -15.02
N LEU A 73 -12.10 -8.60 -14.49
CA LEU A 73 -13.55 -8.67 -14.51
C LEU A 73 -14.17 -7.54 -13.68
N ALA A 74 -13.70 -7.35 -12.45
CA ALA A 74 -14.21 -6.31 -11.56
C ALA A 74 -13.97 -4.90 -12.13
N ALA A 75 -12.79 -4.63 -12.69
CA ALA A 75 -12.52 -3.36 -13.37
C ALA A 75 -13.45 -3.13 -14.58
N GLY A 76 -13.81 -4.20 -15.30
CA GLY A 76 -14.81 -4.14 -16.38
C GLY A 76 -16.19 -3.73 -15.88
N ILE A 77 -16.65 -4.33 -14.77
CA ILE A 77 -17.94 -3.98 -14.12
C ILE A 77 -17.91 -2.52 -13.65
N MET A 78 -16.85 -2.09 -12.96
CA MET A 78 -16.71 -0.70 -12.52
C MET A 78 -16.77 0.30 -13.68
N SER A 79 -16.17 -0.06 -14.82
CA SER A 79 -16.17 0.81 -16.01
C SER A 79 -17.53 0.87 -16.70
N ALA A 80 -18.34 -0.19 -16.60
CA ALA A 80 -19.66 -0.27 -17.21
C ALA A 80 -20.74 0.40 -16.34
N ASP A 81 -20.71 0.14 -15.03
CA ASP A 81 -21.82 0.44 -14.12
C ASP A 81 -21.48 1.51 -13.06
N GLY A 82 -20.21 1.95 -12.98
CA GLY A 82 -19.77 2.95 -12.01
C GLY A 82 -19.80 2.46 -10.55
N THR A 83 -19.77 1.14 -10.36
CA THR A 83 -19.82 0.50 -9.04
C THR A 83 -18.54 0.71 -8.24
N GLU A 84 -18.65 0.71 -6.91
CA GLU A 84 -17.49 0.69 -6.01
C GLU A 84 -16.73 -0.65 -6.12
N PRO A 85 -15.43 -0.68 -5.81
CA PRO A 85 -14.59 -1.87 -6.00
C PRO A 85 -15.05 -3.07 -5.16
N ASP A 86 -15.61 -2.83 -3.98
CA ASP A 86 -16.11 -3.90 -3.10
C ASP A 86 -17.34 -4.59 -3.70
N ASP A 87 -18.27 -3.80 -4.24
CA ASP A 87 -19.48 -4.30 -4.89
C ASP A 87 -19.14 -5.05 -6.19
N ALA A 88 -18.24 -4.49 -7.00
CA ALA A 88 -17.73 -5.14 -8.21
C ALA A 88 -17.06 -6.49 -7.89
N ALA A 89 -16.24 -6.55 -6.84
CA ALA A 89 -15.61 -7.80 -6.40
C ALA A 89 -16.64 -8.82 -5.89
N ALA A 90 -17.65 -8.38 -5.14
CA ALA A 90 -18.73 -9.24 -4.66
C ALA A 90 -19.55 -9.82 -5.83
N GLU A 91 -19.83 -9.00 -6.84
CA GLU A 91 -20.49 -9.41 -8.07
C GLU A 91 -19.68 -10.45 -8.83
N VAL A 92 -18.38 -10.20 -9.05
CA VAL A 92 -17.49 -11.17 -9.70
C VAL A 92 -17.51 -12.50 -8.94
N LEU A 93 -17.43 -12.50 -7.63
CA LEU A 93 -17.43 -13.74 -6.84
C LEU A 93 -18.80 -14.42 -6.78
N ARG A 94 -19.89 -13.72 -7.09
CA ARG A 94 -21.24 -14.27 -7.24
C ARG A 94 -21.39 -14.93 -8.62
N GLU A 95 -20.94 -14.26 -9.68
CA GLU A 95 -21.14 -14.70 -11.07
C GLU A 95 -20.09 -15.70 -11.55
N TYR A 96 -18.89 -15.66 -10.97
CA TYR A 96 -17.77 -16.53 -11.32
C TYR A 96 -17.29 -17.35 -10.10
N PRO A 97 -18.06 -18.37 -9.67
CA PRO A 97 -17.72 -19.19 -8.49
C PRO A 97 -16.38 -19.91 -8.59
N HIS A 98 -15.89 -20.18 -9.80
CA HIS A 98 -14.61 -20.84 -10.05
C HIS A 98 -13.39 -19.99 -9.67
N LEU A 99 -13.58 -18.69 -9.46
CA LEU A 99 -12.55 -17.81 -8.93
C LEU A 99 -12.36 -17.96 -7.42
N ARG A 100 -13.32 -18.60 -6.72
CA ARG A 100 -13.23 -18.79 -5.27
C ARG A 100 -12.21 -19.87 -4.90
N LEU A 101 -11.58 -19.68 -3.75
CA LEU A 101 -10.69 -20.67 -3.15
C LEU A 101 -11.47 -21.92 -2.77
N VAL A 102 -11.22 -23.02 -3.48
CA VAL A 102 -11.79 -24.33 -3.14
C VAL A 102 -10.97 -24.96 -2.01
N ARG A 103 -11.51 -24.97 -0.79
CA ARG A 103 -10.93 -25.74 0.31
C ARG A 103 -11.10 -27.23 0.02
N ARG A 104 -10.02 -27.90 -0.39
CA ARG A 104 -9.97 -29.36 -0.39
C ARG A 104 -9.88 -29.83 1.05
N SER A 105 -10.91 -30.50 1.55
CA SER A 105 -10.84 -31.16 2.86
C SER A 105 -9.79 -32.27 2.77
N VAL A 106 -8.71 -32.15 3.54
CA VAL A 106 -7.79 -33.27 3.74
C VAL A 106 -8.55 -34.32 4.56
N PRO A 107 -8.63 -35.59 4.11
CA PRO A 107 -9.23 -36.63 4.91
C PRO A 107 -8.53 -36.69 6.27
N GLN A 108 -9.29 -36.54 7.36
CA GLN A 108 -8.76 -36.72 8.69
C GLN A 108 -8.58 -38.22 8.94
N PHE A 109 -7.34 -38.69 8.90
CA PHE A 109 -7.00 -40.02 9.36
C PHE A 109 -6.74 -39.95 10.87
N SER A 110 -7.73 -40.34 11.68
CA SER A 110 -7.55 -40.41 13.13
C SER A 110 -6.56 -41.53 13.49
N ALA A 111 -5.36 -41.16 13.94
CA ALA A 111 -4.39 -42.10 14.51
C ALA A 111 -4.82 -42.63 15.90
N GLU A 112 -5.93 -42.15 16.44
CA GLU A 112 -6.53 -42.58 17.72
C GLU A 112 -7.15 -43.97 17.68
N SER A 113 -7.18 -44.59 16.51
CA SER A 113 -7.49 -45.99 16.34
C SER A 113 -6.38 -46.84 17.01
N ARG A 114 -6.53 -47.02 18.33
CA ARG A 114 -5.82 -48.00 19.16
C ARG A 114 -6.30 -49.43 18.90
N GLY A 115 -7.06 -49.65 17.82
CA GLY A 115 -7.46 -50.98 17.39
C GLY A 115 -6.23 -51.77 16.95
N ALA A 116 -6.12 -53.01 17.42
CA ALA A 116 -5.09 -53.96 16.96
C ALA A 116 -5.21 -54.32 15.46
N SER A 117 -6.28 -53.86 14.79
CA SER A 117 -6.63 -54.16 13.41
C SER A 117 -6.64 -52.94 12.47
N ASP A 118 -6.08 -51.80 12.88
CA ASP A 118 -6.01 -50.63 12.00
C ASP A 118 -4.80 -50.69 11.06
N GLY A 119 -4.91 -50.02 9.89
CA GLY A 119 -3.86 -50.04 8.87
C GLY A 119 -2.50 -49.48 9.33
N PHE A 120 -2.49 -48.64 10.37
CA PHE A 120 -1.28 -48.10 11.00
C PHE A 120 -0.73 -49.00 12.13
N ALA A 121 -1.49 -49.96 12.65
CA ALA A 121 -1.05 -50.91 13.68
C ALA A 121 0.07 -51.81 13.15
N ALA A 122 -0.04 -52.24 11.89
CA ALA A 122 1.02 -52.97 11.20
C ALA A 122 2.33 -52.16 11.15
N ILE A 123 2.25 -50.87 10.82
CA ILE A 123 3.41 -49.96 10.78
C ILE A 123 4.02 -49.80 12.18
N ARG A 124 3.20 -49.54 13.21
CA ARG A 124 3.66 -49.45 14.60
C ARG A 124 4.38 -50.71 15.07
N SER A 125 3.93 -51.89 14.64
CA SER A 125 4.52 -53.18 15.04
C SER A 125 5.94 -53.41 14.50
N ILE A 126 6.27 -52.84 13.33
CA ILE A 126 7.60 -52.95 12.72
C ILE A 126 8.62 -52.15 13.53
N PHE A 127 8.25 -50.95 13.97
CA PHE A 127 9.15 -50.06 14.72
C PHE A 127 9.19 -50.33 16.24
N ALA A 128 8.20 -51.04 16.78
CA ALA A 128 8.17 -51.44 18.20
C ALA A 128 9.10 -52.64 18.51
N ARG A 129 9.60 -53.35 17.50
CA ARG A 129 10.61 -54.42 17.67
C ARG A 129 12.01 -53.82 17.52
N LYS A 130 12.47 -53.09 18.53
CA LYS A 130 13.87 -52.71 18.70
C LYS A 130 14.32 -53.05 20.10
#